data_AF-A0A2H4U4Z4-F1
#
_entry.id   AF-A0A2H4U4Z4-F1
#
_cell.length_a   1.000
_cell.length_b   1.000
_cell.length_c   1.000
_cell.angle_alpha   90.00
_cell.angle_beta   90.00
_cell.angle_gamma   90.00
#
_symmetry.space_group_name_H-M   'P 1'
#
loop_
_entity.id
_entity.type
_entity.pdbx_description
1 polymer ?
#
loop_
_entity_poly.entity_id
_entity_poly.type
_entity_poly.pdbx_seq_one_letter_code
_entity_poly.pdbx_strand_id
1 'polypeptide(L)'
;MEEYENLLNRAIDQLPPEVFEHKRFKIPKAYSDIQGNRTFIKNFKDVAEDLNRDPQHVLKFLLRELGTAGNLEGSRAILQGKFTHYLINERLEDYVEKYVICHECNRPDTKIIREDRIFILKCAACGAKAPLKPL
;
A
#
# COMPACT_ATOMS: atom_id res chain seq x y z
N MET A 1 -34.82 23.98 13.00
CA MET A 1 -33.34 23.99 13.05
C MET A 1 -32.84 23.15 14.22
N GLU A 2 -33.43 23.26 15.42
CA GLU A 2 -33.06 22.44 16.60
C GLU A 2 -33.17 20.91 16.39
N GLU A 3 -34.11 20.45 15.57
CA GLU A 3 -34.33 19.01 15.34
C GLU A 3 -33.16 18.34 14.60
N TYR A 4 -32.51 19.05 13.66
CA TYR A 4 -31.33 18.55 12.95
C TYR A 4 -30.12 18.46 13.87
N GLU A 5 -29.92 19.46 14.73
CA GLU A 5 -28.80 19.51 15.68
C GLU A 5 -28.91 18.41 16.74
N ASN A 6 -30.12 18.12 17.22
CA ASN A 6 -30.37 17.02 18.16
C ASN A 6 -30.11 15.65 17.53
N LEU A 7 -30.52 15.45 16.27
CA LEU A 7 -30.24 14.21 15.53
C LEU A 7 -28.74 14.06 15.26
N LEU A 8 -28.05 15.16 14.92
CA LEU A 8 -26.62 15.18 14.67
C LEU A 8 -25.81 14.85 15.93
N ASN A 9 -26.12 15.47 17.07
CA ASN A 9 -25.42 15.23 18.33
C ASN A 9 -25.58 13.77 18.80
N ARG A 10 -26.79 13.22 18.66
CA ARG A 10 -27.03 11.79 18.96
C ARG A 10 -26.20 10.86 18.06
N ALA A 11 -26.03 11.20 16.79
CA ALA A 11 -25.22 10.42 15.86
C ALA A 11 -23.71 10.51 16.20
N ILE A 12 -23.24 11.70 16.60
CA ILE A 12 -21.85 11.93 17.02
C ILE A 12 -21.52 11.16 18.31
N ASP A 13 -22.42 11.13 19.29
CA ASP A 13 -22.21 10.39 20.55
C ASP A 13 -22.14 8.87 20.35
N GLN A 14 -22.76 8.35 19.28
CA GLN A 14 -22.70 6.92 18.94
C GLN A 14 -21.43 6.54 18.14
N LEU A 15 -20.66 7.52 17.67
CA LEU A 15 -19.43 7.26 16.92
C LEU A 15 -18.27 7.00 17.89
N PRO A 16 -17.49 5.93 17.70
CA PRO A 16 -16.29 5.70 18.50
C PRO A 16 -15.25 6.81 18.28
N PRO A 17 -14.50 7.21 19.32
CA PRO A 17 -13.52 8.31 19.24
C PRO A 17 -12.38 8.05 18.24
N GLU A 18 -12.17 6.79 17.84
CA GLU A 18 -11.21 6.36 16.82
C GLU A 18 -11.53 6.89 15.41
N VAL A 19 -12.74 7.42 15.18
CA VAL A 19 -13.11 8.06 13.90
C VAL A 19 -12.39 9.41 13.72
N PHE A 20 -12.07 10.09 14.81
CA PHE A 20 -11.38 11.38 14.80
C PHE A 20 -9.85 11.26 14.78
N GLU A 21 -9.31 10.07 15.04
CA GLU A 21 -7.87 9.82 14.97
C GLU A 21 -7.43 9.56 13.53
N HIS A 22 -6.92 10.61 12.87
CA HIS A 22 -6.08 10.45 11.68
C HIS A 22 -4.72 9.86 12.08
N LYS A 23 -4.63 8.53 12.23
CA LYS A 23 -3.34 7.85 12.34
C LYS A 23 -2.52 8.19 11.10
N ARG A 24 -1.49 9.01 11.25
CA ARG A 24 -0.55 9.35 10.17
C ARG A 24 0.18 8.07 9.75
N PHE A 25 -0.30 7.46 8.68
CA PHE A 25 0.41 6.37 8.03
C PHE A 25 1.75 6.92 7.52
N LYS A 26 2.86 6.41 8.06
CA LYS A 26 4.19 6.73 7.57
C LYS A 26 4.58 5.66 6.58
N ILE A 27 4.80 6.06 5.33
CA ILE A 27 5.29 5.15 4.29
C ILE A 27 6.70 4.71 4.68
N PRO A 28 6.96 3.39 4.82
CA PRO A 28 8.28 2.88 5.14
C PRO A 28 9.23 3.14 3.97
N LYS A 29 10.42 3.70 4.26
CA LYS A 29 11.43 4.01 3.24
C LYS A 29 12.22 2.76 2.89
N ALA A 30 12.36 2.49 1.60
CA ALA A 30 13.22 1.42 1.10
C ALA A 30 14.67 1.87 0.97
N TYR A 31 15.59 1.01 1.42
CA TYR A 31 17.04 1.16 1.30
C TYR A 31 17.57 0.26 0.18
N SER A 32 18.27 0.85 -0.80
CA SER A 32 18.69 0.20 -2.05
C SER A 32 20.18 0.38 -2.33
N ASP A 33 20.97 -0.68 -2.27
CA ASP A 33 22.38 -0.63 -2.61
C ASP A 33 22.62 -0.98 -4.08
N ILE A 34 23.36 -0.12 -4.79
CA ILE A 34 23.77 -0.39 -6.16
C ILE A 34 25.11 -1.12 -6.13
N GLN A 35 25.14 -2.36 -6.62
CA GLN A 35 26.36 -3.13 -6.80
C GLN A 35 26.52 -3.49 -8.27
N GLY A 36 27.46 -2.82 -8.94
CA GLY A 36 27.69 -2.97 -10.38
C GLY A 36 26.48 -2.55 -11.21
N ASN A 37 25.87 -3.50 -11.92
CA ASN A 37 24.65 -3.30 -12.72
C ASN A 37 23.39 -3.85 -12.05
N ARG A 38 23.44 -4.20 -10.76
CA ARG A 38 22.30 -4.71 -10.00
C ARG A 38 22.00 -3.79 -8.83
N THR A 39 20.72 -3.63 -8.51
CA THR A 39 20.27 -2.89 -7.34
C THR A 39 19.63 -3.85 -6.34
N PHE A 40 20.06 -3.76 -5.09
CA PHE A 40 19.62 -4.63 -3.99
C PHE A 40 18.81 -3.83 -3.00
N ILE A 41 17.54 -4.18 -2.80
CA ILE A 41 16.70 -3.59 -1.76
C ILE A 41 16.83 -4.44 -0.50
N LYS A 42 17.48 -3.90 0.56
CA LYS A 42 17.80 -4.65 1.78
C LYS A 42 16.58 -4.95 2.65
N ASN A 43 15.70 -3.96 2.83
CA ASN A 43 14.54 -4.02 3.74
C ASN A 43 13.23 -4.29 3.01
N PHE A 44 13.27 -5.02 1.89
CA PHE A 44 12.10 -5.21 1.05
C PHE A 44 10.98 -5.99 1.76
N LYS A 45 11.35 -7.03 2.52
CA LYS A 45 10.40 -7.83 3.29
C LYS A 45 9.74 -7.02 4.40
N ASP A 46 10.53 -6.26 5.16
CA ASP A 46 10.01 -5.41 6.24
C ASP A 46 9.02 -4.36 5.70
N VAL A 47 9.37 -3.74 4.57
CA VAL A 47 8.47 -2.80 3.87
C VAL A 47 7.17 -3.49 3.45
N ALA A 48 7.22 -4.70 2.90
CA ALA A 48 6.01 -5.42 2.49
C ALA A 48 5.15 -5.83 3.69
N GLU A 49 5.78 -6.22 4.80
CA GLU A 49 5.10 -6.57 6.06
C GLU A 49 4.43 -5.35 6.70
N ASP A 50 5.11 -4.21 6.74
CA ASP A 50 4.56 -2.93 7.21
C ASP A 50 3.34 -2.48 6.38
N LEU A 51 3.38 -2.73 5.07
CA LEU A 51 2.25 -2.48 4.16
C LEU A 51 1.15 -3.56 4.25
N ASN A 52 1.37 -4.63 5.01
CA ASN A 52 0.50 -5.81 5.09
C ASN A 52 0.16 -6.38 3.70
N ARG A 53 1.20 -6.57 2.88
CA ARG A 53 1.11 -7.00 1.49
C ARG A 53 2.07 -8.15 1.20
N ASP A 54 1.70 -8.96 0.21
CA ASP A 54 2.57 -10.03 -0.26
C ASP A 54 3.82 -9.42 -0.94
N PRO A 55 5.04 -9.79 -0.52
CA PRO A 55 6.28 -9.28 -1.11
C PRO A 55 6.37 -9.54 -2.62
N GLN A 56 5.84 -10.65 -3.12
CA GLN A 56 5.85 -10.97 -4.55
C GLN A 56 4.96 -10.02 -5.35
N HIS A 57 3.83 -9.59 -4.77
CA HIS A 57 2.93 -8.64 -5.41
C HIS A 57 3.60 -7.26 -5.54
N VAL A 58 4.22 -6.78 -4.45
CA VAL A 58 4.99 -5.52 -4.47
C VAL A 58 6.14 -5.60 -5.48
N LEU A 59 6.85 -6.73 -5.53
CA LEU A 59 7.97 -6.92 -6.45
C LEU A 59 7.48 -6.89 -7.90
N LYS A 60 6.41 -7.60 -8.22
CA LYS A 60 5.84 -7.62 -9.57
C LYS A 60 5.43 -6.23 -10.04
N PHE A 61 4.86 -5.41 -9.14
CA PHE A 61 4.55 -4.01 -9.44
C PHE A 61 5.82 -3.20 -9.75
N LEU A 62 6.85 -3.30 -8.91
CA LEU A 62 8.12 -2.59 -9.13
C LEU A 62 8.79 -3.00 -10.45
N LEU A 63 8.78 -4.28 -10.80
CA LEU A 63 9.33 -4.77 -12.07
C LEU A 63 8.61 -4.19 -13.28
N ARG A 64 7.28 -4.04 -13.20
CA ARG A 64 6.47 -3.46 -14.26
C ARG A 64 6.73 -1.96 -14.44
N GLU A 65 6.78 -1.21 -13.34
CA GLU A 65 6.99 0.25 -13.38
C GLU A 65 8.44 0.62 -13.75
N LEU A 66 9.42 -0.17 -13.30
CA LEU A 66 10.84 0.06 -13.63
C LEU A 66 11.26 -0.59 -14.95
N GLY A 67 10.42 -1.44 -15.56
CA GLY A 67 10.70 -2.13 -16.81
C GLY A 67 11.91 -3.07 -16.72
N THR A 68 12.08 -3.75 -15.59
CA THR A 68 13.25 -4.61 -15.34
C THR A 68 12.91 -6.02 -14.91
N ALA A 69 13.89 -6.90 -15.04
CA ALA A 69 13.85 -8.23 -14.45
C ALA A 69 14.43 -8.18 -13.04
N GLY A 70 13.88 -9.00 -12.15
CA GLY A 70 14.33 -9.08 -10.77
C GLY A 70 13.73 -10.27 -10.07
N ASN A 71 14.27 -10.57 -8.90
CA ASN A 71 13.87 -11.72 -8.12
C ASN A 71 13.94 -11.41 -6.62
N LEU A 72 13.17 -12.16 -5.84
CA LEU A 72 13.18 -12.09 -4.38
C LEU A 72 14.20 -13.11 -3.85
N GLU A 73 15.22 -12.64 -3.14
CA GLU A 73 16.16 -13.50 -2.42
C GLU A 73 15.97 -13.32 -0.91
N GLY A 74 15.16 -14.20 -0.30
CA GLY A 74 14.92 -14.17 1.15
C GLY A 74 14.27 -12.87 1.60
N SER A 75 15.01 -12.04 2.34
CA SER A 75 14.54 -10.73 2.84
C SER A 75 14.79 -9.56 1.88
N ARG A 76 15.64 -9.75 0.86
CA ARG A 76 16.07 -8.71 -0.08
C ARG A 76 15.49 -8.92 -1.47
N ALA A 77 15.24 -7.83 -2.19
CA ALA A 77 14.87 -7.88 -3.61
C ALA A 77 16.07 -7.48 -4.49
N ILE A 78 16.27 -8.21 -5.59
CA ILE A 78 17.32 -7.96 -6.57
C ILE A 78 16.68 -7.47 -7.85
N LEU A 79 17.08 -6.29 -8.31
CA LEU A 79 16.68 -5.70 -9.57
C LEU A 79 17.88 -5.66 -10.52
N GLN A 80 17.67 -6.03 -11.79
CA GLN A 80 18.67 -5.85 -12.84
C GLN A 80 18.60 -4.42 -13.35
N GLY A 81 19.61 -3.61 -13.06
CA GLY A 81 19.65 -2.19 -13.38
C GLY A 81 20.24 -1.35 -12.26
N LYS A 82 20.49 -0.08 -12.56
CA LYS A 82 20.96 0.94 -11.60
C LYS A 82 19.79 1.83 -11.23
N PHE A 83 19.24 1.64 -10.04
CA PHE A 83 18.13 2.43 -9.53
C PHE A 83 18.56 3.18 -8.29
N THR A 84 18.26 4.48 -8.27
CA THR A 84 18.50 5.30 -7.09
C THR A 84 17.42 5.01 -6.05
N HIS A 85 17.79 5.19 -4.77
CA HIS A 85 16.86 5.12 -3.64
C HIS A 85 15.63 5.98 -3.84
N TYR A 86 15.81 7.19 -4.40
CA TYR A 86 14.73 8.14 -4.63
C TYR A 86 13.67 7.55 -5.57
N LEU A 87 14.09 7.02 -6.72
CA LEU A 87 13.18 6.45 -7.70
C LEU A 87 12.42 5.23 -7.15
N ILE A 88 13.08 4.38 -6.35
CA ILE A 88 12.40 3.23 -5.73
C ILE A 88 11.34 3.70 -4.72
N ASN A 89 11.64 4.72 -3.91
CA ASN A 89 10.69 5.26 -2.95
C ASN A 89 9.50 5.94 -3.65
N GLU A 90 9.73 6.70 -4.72
CA GLU A 90 8.67 7.30 -5.53
C GLU A 90 7.71 6.22 -6.09
N ARG A 91 8.26 5.11 -6.62
CA ARG A 91 7.43 3.98 -7.07
C ARG A 91 6.72 3.25 -5.94
N LEU A 92 7.28 3.20 -4.74
CA LEU A 92 6.58 2.65 -3.57
C LEU A 92 5.44 3.56 -3.12
N GLU A 93 5.60 4.89 -3.19
CA GLU A 93 4.52 5.84 -2.94
C GLU A 93 3.37 5.63 -3.94
N ASP A 94 3.68 5.53 -5.24
CA ASP A 94 2.71 5.17 -6.29
C ASP A 94 1.96 3.86 -5.98
N TYR A 95 2.67 2.87 -5.42
CA TYR A 95 2.08 1.58 -5.04
C TYR A 95 1.12 1.73 -3.85
N VAL A 96 1.50 2.49 -2.83
CA VAL A 96 0.68 2.73 -1.65
C VAL A 96 -0.63 3.41 -2.03
N GLU A 97 -0.58 4.44 -2.87
CA GLU A 97 -1.78 5.15 -3.32
C GLU A 97 -2.74 4.27 -4.11
N LYS A 98 -2.22 3.33 -4.93
CA LYS A 98 -3.04 2.48 -5.81
C LYS A 98 -3.53 1.19 -5.17
N TYR A 99 -2.73 0.58 -4.28
CA TYR A 99 -2.95 -0.79 -3.80
C TYR A 99 -3.05 -0.92 -2.28
N VAL A 100 -2.84 0.15 -1.52
CA VAL A 100 -2.88 0.13 -0.04
C VAL A 100 -3.93 1.10 0.49
N ILE A 101 -4.02 2.31 -0.04
CA ILE A 101 -5.00 3.31 0.41
C ILE A 101 -6.37 3.01 -0.18
N CYS A 102 -7.41 3.01 0.66
CA CYS A 102 -8.79 2.95 0.20
C CYS A 102 -9.24 4.31 -0.35
N HIS A 103 -9.82 4.33 -1.55
CA HIS A 103 -10.31 5.57 -2.19
C HIS A 103 -11.51 6.23 -1.47
N GLU A 104 -12.22 5.51 -0.59
CA GLU A 104 -13.37 6.06 0.12
C GLU A 104 -13.01 6.64 1.49
N CYS A 105 -12.22 5.91 2.29
CA CYS A 105 -11.92 6.28 3.68
C CYS A 105 -10.46 6.74 3.90
N ASN A 106 -9.61 6.69 2.87
CA ASN A 106 -8.18 7.01 2.94
C ASN A 106 -7.39 6.24 4.03
N ARG A 107 -7.93 5.12 4.52
CA ARG A 107 -7.25 4.26 5.48
C ARG A 107 -6.39 3.23 4.73
N PRO A 108 -5.20 2.90 5.27
CA PRO A 108 -4.32 1.86 4.72
C PRO A 108 -4.80 0.43 5.05
N ASP A 109 -5.86 0.30 5.86
CA ASP A 109 -6.45 -0.98 6.28
C ASP A 109 -7.23 -1.67 5.15
N THR A 110 -6.49 -2.18 4.16
CA THR A 110 -7.07 -2.84 2.98
C THR A 110 -6.40 -4.19 2.72
N LYS A 111 -7.12 -5.11 2.09
CA LYS A 111 -6.62 -6.43 1.69
C LYS A 111 -6.91 -6.67 0.22
N ILE A 112 -5.96 -7.27 -0.49
CA ILE A 112 -6.15 -7.72 -1.87
C ILE A 112 -6.77 -9.12 -1.82
N ILE A 113 -7.95 -9.27 -2.41
CA ILE A 113 -8.68 -10.53 -2.53
C ILE A 113 -8.82 -10.84 -4.01
N ARG A 114 -8.63 -12.10 -4.38
CA ARG A 114 -8.90 -12.58 -5.72
C ARG A 114 -10.31 -13.16 -5.76
N GLU A 115 -11.20 -12.54 -6.50
CA GLU A 115 -12.56 -13.03 -6.77
C GLU A 115 -12.59 -13.39 -8.26
N ASP A 116 -12.68 -14.67 -8.57
CA ASP A 116 -12.57 -15.24 -9.92
C ASP A 116 -11.27 -14.85 -10.68
N ARG A 117 -11.42 -14.02 -11.73
CA ARG A 117 -10.36 -13.55 -12.62
C ARG A 117 -9.93 -12.11 -12.32
N ILE A 118 -10.54 -11.47 -11.32
CA ILE A 118 -10.34 -10.06 -11.01
C ILE A 118 -9.72 -9.93 -9.62
N PHE A 119 -8.75 -9.03 -9.48
CA PHE A 119 -8.21 -8.65 -8.17
C PHE A 119 -9.08 -7.53 -7.61
N ILE A 120 -9.47 -7.66 -6.35
CA ILE A 120 -10.33 -6.69 -5.66
C ILE A 120 -9.62 -6.22 -4.40
N LEU A 121 -9.57 -4.92 -4.20
CA LEU A 121 -9.15 -4.29 -2.96
C LEU A 121 -10.37 -4.20 -2.04
N LYS A 122 -10.33 -4.91 -0.91
CA LYS A 122 -11.36 -4.85 0.13
C LYS A 122 -10.85 -4.07 1.34
N CYS A 123 -11.53 -2.99 1.71
CA CYS A 123 -11.22 -2.26 2.93
C CYS A 123 -11.83 -2.95 4.15
N ALA A 124 -11.05 -3.10 5.23
CA ALA A 124 -11.54 -3.66 6.49
C ALA A 124 -12.34 -2.63 7.33
N ALA A 125 -12.05 -1.34 7.15
CA ALA A 125 -12.70 -0.27 7.92
C ALA A 125 -14.07 0.12 7.37
N CYS A 126 -14.19 0.40 6.06
CA CYS A 126 -15.45 0.81 5.44
C CYS A 126 -16.18 -0.32 4.69
N GLY A 127 -15.54 -1.48 4.47
CA GLY A 127 -16.13 -2.59 3.71
C GLY A 127 -16.17 -2.40 2.19
N ALA A 128 -15.71 -1.25 1.68
CA ALA A 128 -15.65 -0.94 0.26
C ALA A 128 -14.86 -2.00 -0.53
N LYS A 129 -15.34 -2.32 -1.71
CA LYS A 129 -14.68 -3.21 -2.68
C LYS A 129 -14.38 -2.41 -3.94
N ALA A 130 -13.10 -2.24 -4.26
CA ALA A 130 -12.67 -1.61 -5.49
C ALA A 130 -11.97 -2.64 -6.41
N PRO A 131 -12.34 -2.75 -7.69
CA PRO A 131 -11.61 -3.59 -8.62
C PRO A 131 -10.22 -3.01 -8.89
N LEU A 132 -9.18 -3.84 -8.78
CA LEU A 132 -7.81 -3.49 -9.09
C LEU A 132 -7.47 -3.87 -10.53
N LYS A 133 -6.63 -3.07 -11.17
CA LYS A 133 -6.06 -3.42 -12.47
C LYS A 133 -5.11 -4.62 -12.28
N PRO A 134 -5.19 -5.64 -13.15
CA PRO A 134 -4.24 -6.75 -13.09
C PRO A 134 -2.81 -6.26 -13.34
N LEU A 135 -1.85 -6.87 -12.62
CA LEU A 135 -0.41 -6.62 -12.79
C LEU A 135 0.17 -7.31 -14.02
#